data_AF-A0A2V3ILU1-F1
#
_entry.id   AF-A0A2V3ILU1-F1
#
_cell.length_a   1.000
_cell.length_b   1.000
_cell.length_c   1.000
_cell.angle_alpha   90.00
_cell.angle_beta   90.00
_cell.angle_gamma   90.00
#
_symmetry.space_group_name_H-M   'P 1'
#
loop_
_entity.id
_entity.type
_entity.pdbx_description
1 polymer ?
#
loop_
_entity_poly.entity_id
_entity_poly.type
_entity_poly.pdbx_seq_one_letter_code
_entity_poly.pdbx_strand_id
1 'polypeptide(L)'
;MHKSSEHLAWAIGRRASASNMQAFLSPALQTHLFNRPFSRRHTLVHRALCPVKCKLSSSEQTEASAMAAAAATFILQRAAKSYTKGERRPQPLVVLQALLQLEKAQKRNKVTVDGSKIVGQWRLVFTGDPRTKNPLLRKLYFPVRAHQTFTAEEDGSEFDNAIHVGFVHFHVTGPFRWVTARNRLEFTVDRAKLSLGPLKWQKDDLEKDKVPFEQRTSRTLPFFTFFLLRENLAAARGRSGGLALYAKVPEGEELY
;
A
#
# COMPACT_ATOMS: atom_id res chain seq x y z
N MET A 1 -6.33 12.93 31.54
CA MET A 1 -7.18 12.17 30.60
C MET A 1 -7.42 13.02 29.35
N HIS A 2 -6.47 13.14 28.43
CA HIS A 2 -6.68 13.82 27.14
C HIS A 2 -5.55 13.42 26.18
N LYS A 3 -5.79 12.37 25.38
CA LYS A 3 -5.06 11.98 24.17
C LYS A 3 -5.91 10.95 23.42
N SER A 4 -6.92 11.40 22.69
CA SER A 4 -7.79 10.52 21.87
C SER A 4 -8.31 11.17 20.58
N SER A 5 -7.69 12.25 20.09
CA SER A 5 -8.22 12.99 18.92
C SER A 5 -7.29 13.04 17.70
N GLU A 6 -6.17 12.29 17.65
CA GLU A 6 -5.21 12.37 16.53
C GLU A 6 -5.31 11.24 15.49
N HIS A 7 -6.25 10.30 15.61
CA HIS A 7 -6.11 8.99 14.94
C HIS A 7 -6.98 8.71 13.70
N LEU A 8 -7.67 9.71 13.15
CA LEU A 8 -8.35 9.62 11.83
C LEU A 8 -7.52 10.17 10.65
N ALA A 9 -6.33 10.72 10.92
CA ALA A 9 -5.53 11.47 9.95
C ALA A 9 -4.76 10.62 8.92
N TRP A 10 -4.93 9.30 8.88
CA TRP A 10 -4.23 8.47 7.88
C TRP A 10 -5.04 8.27 6.58
N ALA A 11 -6.35 8.54 6.61
CA ALA A 11 -7.21 8.50 5.41
C ALA A 11 -7.26 9.83 4.63
N ILE A 12 -6.73 10.92 5.19
CA ILE A 12 -6.77 12.27 4.58
C ILE A 12 -5.38 12.88 4.72
N GLY A 13 -4.75 13.15 3.57
CA GLY A 13 -3.38 13.62 3.50
C GLY A 13 -3.10 14.84 4.38
N ARG A 14 -1.97 14.83 5.07
CA ARG A 14 -1.30 16.05 5.53
C ARG A 14 0.09 16.12 4.92
N ARG A 15 0.34 17.23 4.21
CA ARG A 15 1.64 17.72 3.78
C ARG A 15 2.03 18.86 4.72
N ALA A 16 3.24 18.85 5.26
CA ALA A 16 3.92 20.05 5.71
C ALA A 16 5.43 19.90 5.46
N SER A 17 5.95 20.89 4.74
CA SER A 17 7.36 21.15 4.50
C SER A 17 8.04 21.57 5.80
N ALA A 18 9.24 21.08 6.06
CA ALA A 18 10.22 21.77 6.89
C ALA A 18 11.61 21.41 6.37
N SER A 19 12.20 22.36 5.67
CA SER A 19 13.61 22.42 5.33
C SER A 19 14.42 22.94 6.52
N ASN A 20 15.61 22.34 6.64
CA ASN A 20 16.87 22.92 7.11
C ASN A 20 17.34 22.70 8.55
N MET A 21 18.65 22.43 8.60
CA MET A 21 19.62 22.49 9.70
C MET A 21 19.62 21.36 10.75
N GLN A 22 20.60 20.45 10.60
CA GLN A 22 21.73 20.38 11.53
C GLN A 22 22.89 19.60 10.89
N ALA A 23 23.98 20.34 10.64
CA ALA A 23 25.34 19.84 10.51
C ALA A 23 25.89 19.44 11.91
N PHE A 24 27.14 18.94 11.93
CA PHE A 24 27.93 18.41 13.07
C PHE A 24 27.75 16.89 13.26
N LEU A 25 28.77 16.01 13.23
CA LEU A 25 30.22 16.11 13.42
C LEU A 25 30.94 14.95 12.70
N SER A 26 32.13 15.24 12.17
CA SER A 26 33.23 14.27 11.97
C SER A 26 33.94 14.07 13.33
N PRO A 27 34.65 12.95 13.56
CA PRO A 27 36.10 13.05 13.37
C PRO A 27 36.76 11.81 12.75
N ALA A 28 37.89 12.10 12.12
CA ALA A 28 38.88 11.19 11.57
C ALA A 28 39.96 10.81 12.61
N LEU A 29 40.93 10.00 12.12
CA LEU A 29 42.31 9.75 12.61
C LEU A 29 42.50 8.40 13.35
N GLN A 30 43.16 7.42 12.71
CA GLN A 30 44.63 7.11 12.69
C GLN A 30 45.02 6.26 13.92
N THR A 31 45.95 5.29 13.96
CA THR A 31 46.95 4.65 13.07
C THR A 31 47.66 3.57 13.92
N HIS A 32 48.24 2.53 13.28
CA HIS A 32 49.52 1.84 13.61
C HIS A 32 49.76 1.26 15.05
N LEU A 33 50.47 0.17 15.37
CA LEU A 33 51.46 -0.73 14.75
C LEU A 33 51.86 -1.82 15.81
N PHE A 34 52.61 -2.85 15.37
CA PHE A 34 53.48 -3.80 16.12
C PHE A 34 52.83 -4.89 17.04
N ASN A 35 53.33 -6.12 17.25
CA ASN A 35 54.21 -7.10 16.56
C ASN A 35 54.35 -8.33 17.50
N ARG A 36 53.95 -9.55 17.07
CA ARG A 36 54.47 -10.94 17.35
C ARG A 36 54.83 -11.42 18.79
N PRO A 37 55.12 -12.73 19.06
CA PRO A 37 54.83 -14.00 18.35
C PRO A 37 54.33 -15.18 19.26
N PHE A 38 54.15 -16.35 18.64
CA PHE A 38 54.40 -17.71 19.16
C PHE A 38 53.32 -18.42 20.02
N SER A 39 52.70 -19.46 19.46
CA SER A 39 52.88 -20.86 19.93
C SER A 39 52.02 -21.84 19.13
N ARG A 40 52.65 -22.94 18.69
CA ARG A 40 52.06 -24.07 17.97
C ARG A 40 51.04 -24.81 18.82
N ARG A 41 49.85 -25.10 18.30
CA ARG A 41 49.08 -26.29 18.68
C ARG A 41 48.39 -26.93 17.47
N HIS A 42 48.52 -28.25 17.46
CA HIS A 42 48.08 -29.24 16.49
C HIS A 42 46.72 -28.97 15.84
N THR A 43 46.71 -28.90 14.51
CA THR A 43 45.48 -28.90 13.70
C THR A 43 44.98 -30.34 13.58
N LEU A 44 43.89 -30.62 14.29
CA LEU A 44 42.99 -31.75 14.02
C LEU A 44 42.34 -31.50 12.66
N VAL A 45 42.60 -32.39 11.69
CA VAL A 45 41.95 -32.38 10.38
C VAL A 45 40.52 -32.88 10.56
N HIS A 46 39.61 -32.00 11.00
CA HIS A 46 38.19 -32.23 10.81
C HIS A 46 37.87 -31.91 9.35
N ARG A 47 37.69 -32.98 8.57
CA ARG A 47 37.14 -32.96 7.22
C ARG A 47 35.77 -32.29 7.28
N ALA A 48 35.74 -30.99 7.00
CA ALA A 48 34.52 -30.22 6.88
C ALA A 48 33.72 -30.81 5.71
N LEU A 49 32.58 -31.43 6.01
CA LEU A 49 31.56 -31.70 5.02
C LEU A 49 31.08 -30.34 4.51
N CYS A 50 31.56 -29.95 3.32
CA CYS A 50 31.03 -28.81 2.60
C CYS A 50 29.52 -28.99 2.46
N PRO A 51 28.67 -28.06 2.92
CA PRO A 51 27.27 -28.08 2.54
C PRO A 51 27.24 -27.83 1.04
N VAL A 52 26.86 -28.86 0.27
CA VAL A 52 26.54 -28.73 -1.14
C VAL A 52 25.39 -27.73 -1.24
N LYS A 53 25.72 -26.47 -1.54
CA LYS A 53 24.73 -25.49 -1.99
C LYS A 53 24.27 -25.96 -3.36
N CYS A 54 23.27 -26.84 -3.40
CA CYS A 54 22.48 -27.07 -4.59
C CYS A 54 21.88 -25.73 -4.99
N LYS A 55 22.49 -25.07 -5.98
CA LYS A 55 21.85 -23.98 -6.70
C LYS A 55 20.70 -24.63 -7.48
N LEU A 56 19.48 -24.48 -6.97
CA LEU A 56 18.28 -24.78 -7.75
C LEU A 56 18.41 -24.06 -9.10
N SER A 57 18.11 -24.78 -10.17
CA SER A 57 18.18 -24.25 -11.53
C SER A 57 17.25 -23.03 -11.67
N SER A 58 17.60 -22.11 -12.57
CA SER A 58 16.86 -20.86 -12.76
C SER A 58 15.40 -21.06 -13.19
N SER A 59 15.07 -22.19 -13.81
CA SER A 59 13.72 -22.62 -14.17
C SER A 59 12.89 -22.98 -12.94
N GLU A 60 13.40 -23.84 -12.05
CA GLU A 60 12.70 -24.28 -10.84
C GLU A 60 12.38 -23.12 -9.88
N GLN A 61 13.29 -22.14 -9.77
CA GLN A 61 13.05 -20.94 -8.95
C GLN A 61 11.97 -20.02 -9.53
N THR A 62 11.71 -20.11 -10.83
CA THR A 62 10.68 -19.31 -11.51
C THR A 62 9.30 -19.96 -11.31
N GLU A 63 9.21 -21.28 -11.49
CA GLU A 63 7.99 -22.05 -11.26
C GLU A 63 7.51 -21.98 -9.81
N ALA A 64 8.41 -22.18 -8.83
CA ALA A 64 8.07 -22.07 -7.41
C ALA A 64 7.56 -20.66 -7.05
N SER A 65 8.15 -19.61 -7.65
CA SER A 65 7.72 -18.23 -7.45
C SER A 65 6.34 -17.96 -8.07
N ALA A 66 6.03 -18.56 -9.22
CA ALA A 66 4.74 -18.44 -9.88
C ALA A 66 3.63 -19.16 -9.08
N MET A 67 3.89 -20.38 -8.62
CA MET A 67 2.96 -21.13 -7.78
C MET A 67 2.66 -20.40 -6.46
N ALA A 68 3.68 -19.81 -5.84
CA ALA A 68 3.49 -19.04 -4.62
C ALA A 68 2.70 -17.72 -4.86
N ALA A 69 2.86 -17.09 -6.03
CA ALA A 69 2.05 -15.94 -6.42
C ALA A 69 0.59 -16.33 -6.70
N ALA A 70 0.35 -17.49 -7.31
CA ALA A 70 -0.99 -18.04 -7.51
C ALA A 70 -1.70 -18.33 -6.18
N ALA A 71 -1.00 -19.00 -5.24
CA ALA A 71 -1.51 -19.26 -3.89
C ALA A 71 -1.82 -17.96 -3.13
N ALA A 72 -0.94 -16.96 -3.21
CA ALA A 72 -1.18 -15.65 -2.61
C ALA A 72 -2.41 -14.96 -3.22
N THR A 73 -2.56 -15.02 -4.54
CA THR A 73 -3.75 -14.48 -5.23
C THR A 73 -5.02 -15.16 -4.75
N PHE A 74 -5.02 -16.48 -4.58
CA PHE A 74 -6.16 -17.24 -4.07
C PHE A 74 -6.56 -16.80 -2.65
N ILE A 75 -5.59 -16.57 -1.76
CA ILE A 75 -5.83 -16.05 -0.40
C ILE A 75 -6.52 -14.67 -0.48
N LEU A 76 -6.02 -13.77 -1.32
CA LEU A 76 -6.59 -12.43 -1.47
C LEU A 76 -8.00 -12.46 -2.08
N GLN A 77 -8.25 -13.36 -3.03
CA GLN A 77 -9.58 -13.58 -3.59
C GLN A 77 -10.57 -14.05 -2.53
N ARG A 78 -10.18 -14.99 -1.67
CA ARG A 78 -11.03 -15.42 -0.54
C ARG A 78 -11.28 -14.29 0.45
N ALA A 79 -10.26 -13.47 0.74
CA ALA A 79 -10.42 -12.30 1.60
C ALA A 79 -11.39 -11.28 0.99
N ALA A 80 -11.33 -11.02 -0.32
CA ALA A 80 -12.28 -10.14 -1.00
C ALA A 80 -13.71 -10.71 -1.00
N LYS A 81 -13.86 -12.00 -1.34
CA LYS A 81 -15.17 -12.70 -1.33
C LYS A 81 -15.80 -12.79 0.05
N SER A 82 -15.01 -12.78 1.12
CA SER A 82 -15.57 -12.74 2.48
C SER A 82 -16.43 -11.49 2.76
N TYR A 83 -16.23 -10.41 2.00
CA TYR A 83 -16.99 -9.17 2.14
C TYR A 83 -18.15 -9.06 1.16
N THR A 84 -18.05 -9.64 -0.03
CA THR A 84 -19.12 -9.61 -1.05
C THR A 84 -20.07 -10.79 -0.96
N LYS A 85 -19.58 -11.97 -0.51
CA LYS A 85 -20.33 -13.24 -0.47
C LYS A 85 -20.40 -13.87 0.92
N GLY A 86 -19.87 -13.21 1.97
CA GLY A 86 -19.91 -13.71 3.34
C GLY A 86 -19.05 -14.96 3.61
N GLU A 87 -18.10 -15.29 2.73
CA GLU A 87 -17.18 -16.42 2.95
C GLU A 87 -16.31 -16.27 4.22
N ARG A 88 -15.80 -17.39 4.74
CA ARG A 88 -14.90 -17.37 5.90
C ARG A 88 -13.63 -16.57 5.59
N ARG A 89 -13.36 -15.56 6.43
CA ARG A 89 -12.17 -14.70 6.35
C ARG A 89 -10.89 -15.50 6.62
N PRO A 90 -9.87 -15.42 5.74
CA PRO A 90 -8.52 -15.85 6.06
C PRO A 90 -7.96 -15.09 7.28
N GLN A 91 -6.95 -15.67 7.95
CA GLN A 91 -6.32 -14.97 9.06
C GLN A 91 -5.63 -13.67 8.58
N PRO A 92 -5.71 -12.55 9.33
CA PRO A 92 -5.08 -11.27 8.95
C PRO A 92 -3.59 -11.37 8.59
N LEU A 93 -2.84 -12.22 9.30
CA LEU A 93 -1.41 -12.40 9.04
C LEU A 93 -1.16 -13.06 7.66
N VAL A 94 -1.98 -14.03 7.30
CA VAL A 94 -1.90 -14.76 6.04
C VAL A 94 -2.22 -13.83 4.86
N VAL A 95 -3.21 -12.93 5.03
CA VAL A 95 -3.52 -11.88 4.03
C VAL A 95 -2.35 -10.91 3.86
N LEU A 96 -1.76 -10.44 4.97
CA LEU A 96 -0.60 -9.54 4.92
C LEU A 96 0.60 -10.18 4.20
N GLN A 97 0.88 -11.45 4.51
CA GLN A 97 1.96 -12.21 3.85
C GLN A 97 1.68 -12.38 2.35
N ALA A 98 0.44 -12.69 1.96
CA ALA A 98 0.05 -12.78 0.56
C ALA A 98 0.20 -11.46 -0.20
N LEU A 99 -0.14 -10.32 0.42
CA LEU A 99 0.07 -8.98 -0.16
C LEU A 99 1.57 -8.72 -0.41
N LEU A 100 2.42 -9.00 0.57
CA LEU A 100 3.87 -8.83 0.45
C LEU A 100 4.49 -9.76 -0.60
N GLN A 101 4.00 -11.00 -0.68
CA GLN A 101 4.42 -11.99 -1.68
C GLN A 101 4.14 -11.47 -3.11
N LEU A 102 2.92 -10.99 -3.36
CA LEU A 102 2.54 -10.47 -4.67
C LEU A 102 3.27 -9.18 -5.02
N GLU A 103 3.44 -8.27 -4.07
CA GLU A 103 4.23 -7.07 -4.30
C GLU A 103 5.68 -7.40 -4.70
N LYS A 104 6.29 -8.37 -4.02
CA LYS A 104 7.65 -8.84 -4.35
C LYS A 104 7.70 -9.47 -5.73
N ALA A 105 6.73 -10.32 -6.06
CA ALA A 105 6.63 -10.97 -7.37
C ALA A 105 6.45 -9.94 -8.50
N GLN A 106 5.59 -8.94 -8.31
CA GLN A 106 5.38 -7.88 -9.28
C GLN A 106 6.66 -7.07 -9.52
N LYS A 107 7.39 -6.71 -8.45
CA LYS A 107 8.68 -5.99 -8.58
C LYS A 107 9.74 -6.82 -9.32
N ARG A 108 9.81 -8.12 -9.04
CA ARG A 108 10.76 -9.04 -9.70
C ARG A 108 10.46 -9.16 -11.20
N ASN A 109 9.19 -9.30 -11.55
CA ASN A 109 8.74 -9.58 -12.91
C ASN A 109 8.45 -8.31 -13.73
N LYS A 110 8.46 -7.13 -13.09
CA LYS A 110 8.14 -5.81 -13.70
C LYS A 110 6.82 -5.82 -14.48
N VAL A 111 5.83 -6.56 -13.98
CA VAL A 111 4.52 -6.68 -14.64
C VAL A 111 3.78 -5.35 -14.54
N THR A 112 3.42 -4.79 -15.69
CA THR A 112 2.51 -3.65 -15.78
C THR A 112 1.07 -4.12 -15.57
N VAL A 113 0.29 -3.38 -14.80
CA VAL A 113 -1.14 -3.65 -14.64
C VAL A 113 -1.95 -2.71 -15.53
N ASP A 114 -3.05 -3.23 -16.06
CA ASP A 114 -3.96 -2.47 -16.91
C ASP A 114 -4.78 -1.49 -16.07
N GLY A 115 -4.45 -0.20 -16.16
CA GLY A 115 -5.08 0.87 -15.41
C GLY A 115 -6.55 1.07 -15.75
N SER A 116 -7.01 0.69 -16.94
CA SER A 116 -8.43 0.82 -17.32
C SER A 116 -9.36 0.05 -16.38
N LYS A 117 -8.85 -1.04 -15.78
CA LYS A 117 -9.61 -1.87 -14.85
C LYS A 117 -9.91 -1.18 -13.52
N ILE A 118 -9.28 -0.05 -13.21
CA ILE A 118 -9.52 0.68 -11.96
C ILE A 118 -10.88 1.38 -11.93
N VAL A 119 -11.47 1.66 -13.09
CA VAL A 119 -12.75 2.35 -13.19
C VAL A 119 -13.84 1.53 -12.50
N GLY A 120 -14.67 2.20 -11.71
CA GLY A 120 -15.76 1.63 -10.91
C GLY A 120 -15.56 1.83 -9.41
N GLN A 121 -16.46 1.22 -8.63
CA GLN A 121 -16.48 1.33 -7.17
C GLN A 121 -15.77 0.17 -6.49
N TRP A 122 -14.96 0.49 -5.48
CA TRP A 122 -14.12 -0.45 -4.77
C TRP A 122 -14.32 -0.34 -3.28
N ARG A 123 -14.49 -1.47 -2.59
CA ARG A 123 -14.56 -1.51 -1.13
C ARG A 123 -13.21 -1.87 -0.53
N LEU A 124 -12.74 -1.06 0.43
CA LEU A 124 -11.58 -1.39 1.23
C LEU A 124 -11.90 -2.58 2.14
N VAL A 125 -11.19 -3.69 1.92
CA VAL A 125 -11.38 -4.96 2.64
C VAL A 125 -10.38 -5.08 3.78
N PHE A 126 -9.10 -4.86 3.47
CA PHE A 126 -8.00 -5.07 4.40
C PHE A 126 -6.97 -3.97 4.25
N THR A 127 -6.40 -3.55 5.36
CA THR A 127 -5.25 -2.64 5.40
C THR A 127 -4.19 -3.17 6.36
N GLY A 128 -2.92 -2.91 6.07
CA GLY A 128 -1.85 -3.25 6.99
C GLY A 128 -0.57 -2.50 6.66
N ASP A 129 0.08 -1.96 7.67
CA ASP A 129 1.40 -1.35 7.52
C ASP A 129 2.46 -2.24 8.18
N PRO A 130 3.32 -2.93 7.42
CA PRO A 130 4.38 -3.74 8.00
C PRO A 130 5.46 -2.91 8.72
N ARG A 131 5.52 -1.60 8.49
CA ARG A 131 6.52 -0.68 9.06
C ARG A 131 6.02 0.05 10.31
N THR A 132 4.73 -0.01 10.60
CA THR A 132 4.17 0.66 11.77
C THR A 132 4.57 -0.04 13.07
N LYS A 133 4.80 0.76 14.12
CA LYS A 133 5.04 0.26 15.49
C LYS A 133 3.73 -0.14 16.18
N ASN A 134 2.57 0.31 15.68
CA ASN A 134 1.28 0.02 16.28
C ASN A 134 0.78 -1.38 15.85
N PRO A 135 0.67 -2.35 16.78
CA PRO A 135 0.27 -3.72 16.43
C PRO A 135 -1.12 -3.81 15.81
N LEU A 136 -2.03 -2.88 16.15
CA LEU A 136 -3.41 -2.84 15.62
C LEU A 136 -3.44 -2.43 14.15
N LEU A 137 -2.56 -1.52 13.73
CA LEU A 137 -2.49 -1.03 12.35
C LEU A 137 -1.63 -1.91 11.44
N ARG A 138 -0.98 -2.92 12.01
CA ARG A 138 -0.08 -3.81 11.26
C ARG A 138 -0.85 -4.73 10.32
N LYS A 139 -2.08 -5.09 10.68
CA LYS A 139 -2.97 -5.99 9.91
C LYS A 139 -4.41 -5.88 10.41
N LEU A 140 -5.27 -5.22 9.65
CA LEU A 140 -6.65 -4.94 10.04
C LEU A 140 -7.60 -5.15 8.87
N TYR A 141 -8.63 -5.96 9.10
CA TYR A 141 -9.83 -5.94 8.27
C TYR A 141 -10.59 -4.66 8.54
N PHE A 142 -10.95 -3.93 7.48
CA PHE A 142 -11.54 -2.61 7.65
C PHE A 142 -12.95 -2.77 8.26
N PRO A 143 -13.21 -2.15 9.43
CA PRO A 143 -14.42 -2.44 10.21
C PRO A 143 -15.65 -1.69 9.70
N VAL A 144 -15.44 -0.56 9.02
CA VAL A 144 -16.51 0.31 8.50
C VAL A 144 -16.58 0.21 6.99
N ARG A 145 -17.67 0.70 6.38
CA ARG A 145 -17.77 0.75 4.92
C ARG A 145 -16.93 1.91 4.43
N ALA A 146 -15.85 1.61 3.71
CA ALA A 146 -15.09 2.59 2.95
C ALA A 146 -15.04 2.20 1.49
N HIS A 147 -15.48 3.12 0.64
CA HIS A 147 -15.50 2.94 -0.81
C HIS A 147 -14.57 3.93 -1.48
N GLN A 148 -13.96 3.48 -2.57
CA GLN A 148 -13.20 4.30 -3.49
C GLN A 148 -13.80 4.11 -4.87
N THR A 149 -14.41 5.16 -5.40
CA THR A 149 -14.94 5.17 -6.76
C THR A 149 -13.95 5.90 -7.64
N PHE A 150 -13.66 5.32 -8.80
CA PHE A 150 -12.85 5.97 -9.84
C PHE A 150 -13.70 6.08 -11.10
N THR A 151 -13.90 7.31 -11.56
CA THR A 151 -14.56 7.62 -12.82
C THR A 151 -13.53 8.12 -13.82
N ALA A 152 -13.67 7.73 -15.07
CA ALA A 152 -12.86 8.22 -16.17
C ALA A 152 -13.79 8.65 -17.29
N GLU A 153 -13.85 9.95 -17.53
CA GLU A 153 -14.69 10.59 -18.55
C GLU A 153 -13.81 11.36 -19.54
N GLU A 154 -14.39 11.82 -20.65
CA GLU A 154 -13.67 12.61 -21.65
C GLU A 154 -13.12 13.93 -21.07
N ASP A 155 -13.88 14.53 -20.14
CA ASP A 155 -13.55 15.80 -19.49
C ASP A 155 -12.58 15.65 -18.30
N GLY A 156 -12.22 14.42 -17.94
CA GLY A 156 -11.25 14.14 -16.88
C GLY A 156 -11.58 12.91 -16.05
N SER A 157 -10.66 12.58 -15.14
CA SER A 157 -10.81 11.45 -14.22
C SER A 157 -10.88 11.91 -12.78
N GLU A 158 -11.90 11.45 -12.07
CA GLU A 158 -12.19 11.82 -10.69
C GLU A 158 -12.21 10.59 -9.79
N PHE A 159 -11.67 10.72 -8.57
CA PHE A 159 -11.86 9.73 -7.53
C PHE A 159 -12.78 10.29 -6.44
N ASP A 160 -13.57 9.42 -5.84
CA ASP A 160 -14.32 9.66 -4.60
C ASP A 160 -13.90 8.62 -3.56
N ASN A 161 -13.38 9.07 -2.43
CA ASN A 161 -13.10 8.20 -1.29
C ASN A 161 -14.08 8.53 -0.16
N ALA A 162 -14.96 7.57 0.12
CA ALA A 162 -16.07 7.71 1.03
C ALA A 162 -15.93 6.79 2.24
N ILE A 163 -16.26 7.28 3.43
CA ILE A 163 -16.36 6.50 4.67
C ILE A 163 -17.75 6.69 5.24
N HIS A 164 -18.45 5.58 5.51
CA HIS A 164 -19.80 5.56 6.06
C HIS A 164 -19.80 4.87 7.43
N VAL A 165 -20.29 5.59 8.44
CA VAL A 165 -20.44 5.09 9.82
C VAL A 165 -21.77 5.57 10.38
N GLY A 166 -22.79 4.71 10.34
CA GLY A 166 -24.15 5.09 10.75
C GLY A 166 -24.65 6.27 9.92
N PHE A 167 -25.08 7.33 10.60
CA PHE A 167 -25.53 8.60 9.99
C PHE A 167 -24.40 9.55 9.59
N VAL A 168 -23.13 9.13 9.76
CA VAL A 168 -21.95 9.92 9.39
C VAL A 168 -21.44 9.45 8.04
N HIS A 169 -21.43 10.35 7.07
CA HIS A 169 -20.87 10.11 5.73
C HIS A 169 -19.82 11.16 5.43
N PHE A 170 -18.60 10.72 5.14
CA PHE A 170 -17.51 11.60 4.80
C PHE A 170 -16.93 11.21 3.45
N HIS A 171 -16.86 12.17 2.53
CA HIS A 171 -16.34 12.02 1.19
C HIS A 171 -15.19 12.98 0.97
N VAL A 172 -14.15 12.52 0.28
CA VAL A 172 -13.14 13.37 -0.33
C VAL A 172 -13.03 13.02 -1.80
N THR A 173 -13.11 14.04 -2.64
CA THR A 173 -13.04 13.88 -4.08
C THR A 173 -11.90 14.70 -4.67
N GLY A 174 -11.56 14.39 -5.91
CA GLY A 174 -10.72 15.23 -6.74
C GLY A 174 -10.12 14.47 -7.92
N PRO A 175 -9.30 15.14 -8.74
CA PRO A 175 -8.79 14.53 -9.95
C PRO A 175 -7.73 13.48 -9.63
N PHE A 176 -7.65 12.46 -10.48
CA PHE A 176 -6.56 11.50 -10.49
C PHE A 176 -6.01 11.32 -11.89
N ARG A 177 -4.82 10.70 -11.98
CA ARG A 177 -4.24 10.21 -13.22
C ARG A 177 -3.55 8.87 -13.01
N TRP A 178 -3.48 8.07 -14.08
CA TRP A 178 -2.76 6.81 -14.09
C TRP A 178 -1.38 6.95 -14.73
N VAL A 179 -0.34 6.49 -14.04
CA VAL A 179 1.04 6.45 -14.51
C VAL A 179 1.46 5.00 -14.74
N THR A 180 1.28 4.54 -15.99
CA THR A 180 1.49 3.15 -16.41
C THR A 180 2.88 2.61 -16.07
N ALA A 181 3.93 3.39 -16.32
CA ALA A 181 5.32 2.98 -16.07
C ALA A 181 5.61 2.60 -14.60
N ARG A 182 4.75 3.02 -13.66
CA ARG A 182 4.90 2.77 -12.23
C ARG A 182 3.71 2.04 -11.61
N ASN A 183 2.73 1.60 -12.41
CA ASN A 183 1.44 1.08 -11.95
C ASN A 183 0.84 1.98 -10.85
N ARG A 184 0.86 3.29 -11.08
CA ARG A 184 0.60 4.26 -10.01
C ARG A 184 -0.61 5.12 -10.34
N LEU A 185 -1.53 5.21 -9.40
CA LEU A 185 -2.58 6.21 -9.39
C LEU A 185 -2.11 7.40 -8.56
N GLU A 186 -1.97 8.56 -9.19
CA GLU A 186 -1.64 9.82 -8.54
C GLU A 186 -2.92 10.66 -8.47
N PHE A 187 -3.17 11.32 -7.35
CA PHE A 187 -4.42 12.04 -7.16
C PHE A 187 -4.22 13.28 -6.32
N THR A 188 -5.27 14.08 -6.19
CA THR A 188 -5.30 15.18 -5.24
C THR A 188 -6.71 15.41 -4.70
N VAL A 189 -6.83 15.91 -3.48
CA VAL A 189 -8.13 16.17 -2.86
C VAL A 189 -8.44 17.66 -3.00
N ASP A 190 -9.48 17.99 -3.74
CA ASP A 190 -9.94 19.36 -3.94
C ASP A 190 -11.27 19.65 -3.23
N ARG A 191 -12.10 18.63 -2.99
CA ARG A 191 -13.38 18.77 -2.27
C ARG A 191 -13.52 17.77 -1.13
N ALA A 192 -14.22 18.20 -0.09
CA ALA A 192 -14.66 17.34 0.99
C ALA A 192 -16.12 17.60 1.32
N LYS A 193 -16.86 16.53 1.61
CA LYS A 193 -18.25 16.57 2.06
C LYS A 193 -18.37 15.78 3.36
N LEU A 194 -19.09 16.33 4.33
CA LEU A 194 -19.44 15.67 5.58
C LEU A 194 -20.95 15.77 5.77
N SER A 195 -21.61 14.63 5.95
CA SER A 195 -23.02 14.57 6.33
C SER A 195 -23.15 13.93 7.71
N LEU A 196 -23.95 14.54 8.58
CA LEU A 196 -24.32 14.06 9.91
C LEU A 196 -25.86 14.05 9.99
N GLY A 197 -26.48 12.97 9.49
CA GLY A 197 -27.92 12.91 9.30
C GLY A 197 -28.42 14.03 8.37
N PRO A 198 -29.32 14.93 8.82
CA PRO A 198 -29.81 16.04 7.98
C PRO A 198 -28.77 17.16 7.80
N LEU A 199 -27.75 17.24 8.66
CA LEU A 199 -26.74 18.30 8.58
C LEU A 199 -25.71 17.94 7.49
N LYS A 200 -25.54 18.84 6.51
CA LYS A 200 -24.58 18.69 5.42
C LYS A 200 -23.57 19.83 5.44
N TRP A 201 -22.31 19.48 5.30
CA TRP A 201 -21.20 20.40 5.12
C TRP A 201 -20.42 20.01 3.87
N GLN A 202 -20.02 21.00 3.09
CA GLN A 202 -19.16 20.82 1.94
C GLN A 202 -18.14 21.94 1.92
N LYS A 203 -16.92 21.60 1.51
CA LYS A 203 -15.89 22.55 1.18
C LYS A 203 -15.21 22.13 -0.12
N ASP A 204 -15.23 23.06 -1.06
CA ASP A 204 -14.49 22.97 -2.31
C ASP A 204 -13.18 23.76 -2.20
N ASP A 205 -12.33 23.67 -3.20
CA ASP A 205 -11.03 24.34 -3.28
C ASP A 205 -10.13 24.09 -2.03
N LEU A 206 -10.05 22.85 -1.58
CA LEU A 206 -9.13 22.42 -0.51
C LEU A 206 -7.65 22.54 -0.92
N GLU A 207 -7.39 22.66 -2.21
CA GLU A 207 -6.06 22.83 -2.76
C GLU A 207 -5.54 24.24 -2.50
N LYS A 208 -4.44 24.32 -1.75
CA LYS A 208 -3.76 25.60 -1.51
C LYS A 208 -2.96 26.09 -2.73
N ASP A 209 -2.59 25.15 -3.61
CA ASP A 209 -1.68 25.40 -4.71
C ASP A 209 -2.49 25.63 -5.99
N LYS A 210 -2.37 26.81 -6.61
CA LYS A 210 -3.14 27.16 -7.81
C LYS A 210 -2.59 26.52 -9.09
N VAL A 211 -1.54 25.71 -8.98
CA VAL A 211 -0.99 24.96 -10.11
C VAL A 211 -1.99 23.88 -10.55
N PRO A 212 -2.41 23.88 -11.84
CA PRO A 212 -3.30 22.85 -12.39
C PRO A 212 -2.77 21.44 -12.15
N PHE A 213 -3.66 20.49 -11.86
CA PHE A 213 -3.30 19.12 -11.51
C PHE A 213 -2.32 18.48 -12.51
N GLU A 214 -2.51 18.71 -13.82
CA GLU A 214 -1.65 18.13 -14.85
C GLU A 214 -0.21 18.61 -14.83
N GLN A 215 0.01 19.83 -14.36
CA GLN A 215 1.34 20.44 -14.26
C GLN A 215 2.07 20.03 -12.97
N ARG A 216 1.40 19.29 -12.07
CA ARG A 216 2.00 18.92 -10.78
C ARG A 216 2.97 17.76 -10.89
N THR A 217 4.05 17.88 -10.13
CA THR A 217 5.08 16.85 -10.07
C THR A 217 4.67 15.66 -9.19
N SER A 218 4.87 14.45 -9.71
CA SER A 218 4.60 13.17 -9.04
C SER A 218 5.23 13.01 -7.66
N ARG A 219 6.31 13.76 -7.34
CA ARG A 219 6.98 13.69 -6.01
C ARG A 219 6.08 14.20 -4.89
N THR A 220 5.20 15.14 -5.21
CA THR A 220 4.41 15.87 -4.21
C THR A 220 3.01 15.28 -4.03
N LEU A 221 2.47 14.66 -5.08
CA LEU A 221 1.13 14.08 -5.08
C LEU A 221 1.04 12.86 -4.14
N PRO A 222 -0.08 12.66 -3.45
CA PRO A 222 -0.44 11.37 -2.89
C PRO A 222 -0.63 10.36 -4.02
N PHE A 223 -0.39 9.09 -3.71
CA PHE A 223 -0.48 8.03 -4.71
C PHE A 223 -0.73 6.65 -4.10
N PHE A 224 -1.24 5.76 -4.95
CA PHE A 224 -1.29 4.31 -4.74
C PHE A 224 -0.50 3.60 -5.83
N THR A 225 0.41 2.71 -5.46
CA THR A 225 1.11 1.82 -6.40
C THR A 225 0.44 0.46 -6.38
N PHE A 226 -0.22 0.10 -7.48
CA PHE A 226 -0.90 -1.17 -7.64
C PHE A 226 0.09 -2.25 -8.07
N PHE A 227 0.01 -3.39 -7.39
CA PHE A 227 0.79 -4.59 -7.74
C PHE A 227 -0.11 -5.78 -8.09
N LEU A 228 -1.42 -5.62 -7.94
CA LEU A 228 -2.47 -6.52 -8.41
C LEU A 228 -3.67 -5.68 -8.79
N LEU A 229 -4.18 -5.85 -10.01
CA LEU A 229 -5.42 -5.25 -10.47
C LEU A 229 -6.13 -6.23 -11.40
N ARG A 230 -7.32 -6.67 -11.00
CA ARG A 230 -8.19 -7.63 -11.71
C ARG A 230 -9.62 -7.09 -11.68
N GLU A 231 -10.52 -7.73 -12.41
CA GLU A 231 -11.93 -7.31 -12.53
C GLU A 231 -12.65 -7.19 -11.17
N ASN A 232 -12.33 -8.01 -10.18
CA ASN A 232 -13.03 -8.03 -8.89
C ASN A 232 -12.12 -7.78 -7.68
N LEU A 233 -10.83 -7.51 -7.91
CA LEU A 233 -9.83 -7.47 -6.85
C LEU A 233 -8.68 -6.53 -7.22
N ALA A 234 -8.32 -5.66 -6.30
CA ALA A 234 -7.14 -4.82 -6.42
C ALA A 234 -6.30 -4.85 -5.14
N ALA A 235 -4.99 -4.74 -5.28
CA ALA A 235 -4.08 -4.56 -4.15
C ALA A 235 -3.04 -3.49 -4.47
N ALA A 236 -2.85 -2.60 -3.50
CA ALA A 236 -2.00 -1.42 -3.67
C ALA A 236 -1.20 -1.10 -2.42
N ARG A 237 -0.10 -0.37 -2.62
CA ARG A 237 0.69 0.26 -1.57
C ARG A 237 0.52 1.78 -1.62
N GLY A 238 0.11 2.38 -0.51
CA GLY A 238 0.02 3.82 -0.37
C GLY A 238 1.38 4.49 -0.14
N ARG A 239 1.42 5.81 -0.28
CA ARG A 239 2.63 6.63 -0.07
C ARG A 239 3.32 6.41 1.28
N SER A 240 2.55 6.26 2.35
CA SER A 240 3.05 6.03 3.72
C SER A 240 3.63 4.62 3.93
N GLY A 241 3.44 3.70 2.99
CA GLY A 241 3.94 2.33 3.06
C GLY A 241 2.90 1.28 3.46
N GLY A 242 1.69 1.71 3.83
CA GLY A 242 0.57 0.79 4.08
C GLY A 242 0.14 0.04 2.83
N LEU A 243 -0.26 -1.21 3.01
CA LEU A 243 -0.84 -2.08 2.01
C LEU A 243 -2.37 -2.04 2.15
N ALA A 244 -3.05 -2.14 1.02
CA ALA A 244 -4.50 -2.19 0.94
C ALA A 244 -4.95 -3.29 -0.01
N LEU A 245 -6.05 -3.94 0.36
CA LEU A 245 -6.80 -4.88 -0.47
C LEU A 245 -8.19 -4.32 -0.70
N TYR A 246 -8.63 -4.31 -1.95
CA TYR A 246 -9.93 -3.84 -2.38
C TYR A 246 -10.70 -4.94 -3.10
N ALA A 247 -12.01 -5.01 -2.85
CA ALA A 247 -12.95 -5.80 -3.63
C ALA A 247 -13.75 -4.86 -4.53
N LYS A 248 -13.98 -5.23 -5.80
CA LYS A 248 -14.88 -4.45 -6.65
C LYS A 248 -16.31 -4.62 -6.18
N VAL A 249 -17.05 -3.52 -6.09
CA VAL A 249 -18.49 -3.54 -5.85
C VAL A 249 -19.19 -3.83 -7.19
N PRO A 250 -20.05 -4.84 -7.28
CA PRO A 250 -20.85 -5.11 -8.47
C PRO A 250 -21.68 -3.89 -8.89
N GLU A 251 -21.80 -3.66 -10.20
CA GLU A 251 -22.69 -2.62 -10.74
C GLU A 251 -24.14 -2.90 -10.33
N GLY A 252 -24.87 -1.86 -9.89
CA GLY A 252 -26.24 -1.95 -9.43
C GLY A 252 -26.42 -2.32 -7.95
N GLU A 253 -25.34 -2.62 -7.21
CA GLU A 253 -25.40 -2.68 -5.75
C GLU A 253 -25.33 -1.25 -5.19
N GLU A 254 -26.48 -0.59 -5.08
CA GLU A 254 -26.60 0.67 -4.34
C GLU A 254 -26.39 0.39 -2.85
N LEU A 255 -25.24 0.81 -2.33
CA LEU A 255 -24.89 0.68 -0.92
C LEU A 255 -25.47 1.86 -0.12
N TYR A 256 -26.79 2.06 -0.16
CA TYR A 256 -27.51 3.06 0.62
C TYR A 256 -28.38 2.39 1.69
#